data_AF-A0A366H4U1-F1
#
_entry.id   AF-A0A366H4U1-F1
#
_cell.length_a   1.000
_cell.length_b   1.000
_cell.length_c   1.000
_cell.angle_alpha   90.00
_cell.angle_beta   90.00
_cell.angle_gamma   90.00
#
_symmetry.space_group_name_H-M   'P 1'
#
loop_
_entity.id
_entity.type
_entity.pdbx_description
1 polymer ?
#
loop_
_entity_poly.entity_id
_entity_poly.type
_entity_poly.pdbx_seq_one_letter_code
_entity_poly.pdbx_strand_id
1 'polypeptide(L)'
;MPRRTKLTLLGVFLVLLVIPVAYIAMSWSPANPLEFRYIGQGTTSRQMISMPGLEMEQILVPFIIEVRNTRPYPIYLWELSLVEKRDPSIGHGHYRVIEFVPSGGYVEKPVPPIPPYGTARVEALVPDASVPRLDIASLASKYDSISVTKKRGQRVCLWFNNMVWHLTGYTVGKSPQPDRHIAPLEYHAGK
;
A
#
# COMPACT_ATOMS: atom_id res chain seq x y z
N MET A 1 29.64 -26.93 30.68
CA MET A 1 28.93 -25.69 31.09
C MET A 1 28.00 -25.99 32.27
N PRO A 2 28.03 -25.18 33.35
CA PRO A 2 27.13 -25.31 34.49
C PRO A 2 25.65 -25.19 34.06
N ARG A 3 24.75 -25.96 34.67
CA ARG A 3 23.28 -25.87 34.41
C ARG A 3 22.75 -24.45 34.63
N ARG A 4 23.31 -23.74 35.62
CA ARG A 4 22.95 -22.35 35.95
C ARG A 4 23.24 -21.38 34.80
N THR A 5 24.41 -21.49 34.16
CA THR A 5 24.78 -20.63 33.02
C THR A 5 23.85 -20.82 31.83
N LYS A 6 23.39 -22.05 31.55
CA LYS A 6 22.44 -22.33 30.47
C LYS A 6 21.09 -21.64 30.69
N LEU A 7 20.58 -21.68 31.93
CA LEU A 7 19.32 -21.02 32.28
C LEU A 7 19.43 -19.49 32.22
N THR A 8 20.52 -18.92 32.71
CA THR A 8 20.76 -17.48 32.61
C THR A 8 20.83 -17.03 31.15
N LEU A 9 21.56 -17.77 30.31
CA LEU A 9 21.70 -17.45 28.89
C LEU A 9 20.36 -17.57 28.14
N LEU A 10 19.57 -18.60 28.45
CA LEU A 10 18.22 -18.76 27.91
C LEU A 10 17.30 -17.59 28.33
N GLY A 11 17.33 -17.21 29.61
CA GLY A 11 16.53 -16.09 30.12
C GLY A 11 16.88 -14.77 29.44
N VAL A 12 18.18 -14.46 29.30
CA VAL A 12 18.65 -13.27 28.58
C VAL A 12 18.21 -13.31 27.11
N PHE A 13 18.35 -14.46 26.45
CA PHE A 13 17.92 -14.61 25.06
C PHE A 13 16.42 -14.37 24.89
N LEU A 14 15.58 -14.93 25.77
CA LEU A 14 14.14 -14.72 25.73
C LEU A 14 13.77 -13.26 25.94
N VAL A 15 14.40 -12.56 26.91
CA VAL A 15 14.17 -11.13 27.12
C VAL A 15 14.57 -10.31 25.89
N LEU A 16 15.71 -10.62 25.29
CA LEU A 16 16.15 -9.97 24.05
C LEU A 16 15.21 -10.25 22.87
N LEU A 17 14.56 -11.43 22.84
CA LEU A 17 13.59 -11.80 21.80
C LEU A 17 12.26 -11.05 21.93
N VAL A 18 11.87 -10.64 23.14
CA VAL A 18 10.62 -9.89 23.35
C VAL A 18 10.65 -8.54 22.61
N ILE A 19 11.80 -7.86 22.57
CA ILE A 19 11.96 -6.55 21.92
C ILE A 19 11.59 -6.58 20.42
N PRO A 20 12.20 -7.42 19.56
CA PRO A 20 11.84 -7.48 18.14
C PRO A 20 10.43 -8.02 17.93
N VAL A 21 9.94 -8.95 18.77
CA VAL A 21 8.55 -9.44 18.67
C VAL A 21 7.55 -8.32 18.94
N ALA A 22 7.77 -7.52 19.98
CA ALA A 22 6.94 -6.36 20.28
C ALA A 22 6.99 -5.33 19.16
N TYR A 23 8.17 -5.03 18.61
CA TYR A 23 8.33 -4.12 17.48
C TYR A 23 7.57 -4.59 16.23
N ILE A 24 7.65 -5.89 15.91
CA ILE A 24 6.90 -6.49 14.81
C ILE A 24 5.40 -6.33 15.05
N ALA A 25 4.91 -6.69 16.24
CA ALA A 25 3.49 -6.59 16.60
C ALA A 25 2.96 -5.15 16.46
N MET A 26 3.72 -4.15 16.94
CA MET A 26 3.34 -2.73 16.84
C MET A 26 3.33 -2.17 15.42
N SER A 27 4.15 -2.73 14.52
CA SER A 27 4.24 -2.28 13.13
C SER A 27 3.43 -3.13 12.15
N TRP A 28 2.70 -4.15 12.64
CA TRP A 28 2.03 -5.14 11.80
C TRP A 28 0.68 -4.66 11.23
N SER A 29 -0.07 -3.82 11.96
CA SER A 29 -1.36 -3.31 11.48
C SER A 29 -1.63 -1.92 12.05
N PRO A 30 -1.03 -0.86 11.47
CA PRO A 30 -1.39 0.50 11.84
C PRO A 30 -2.85 0.78 11.44
N ALA A 31 -3.65 1.30 12.37
CA ALA A 31 -4.96 1.83 12.02
C ALA A 31 -4.80 3.16 11.27
N ASN A 32 -5.24 3.28 10.02
CA ASN A 32 -5.20 4.53 9.24
C ASN A 32 -3.80 5.21 9.23
N PRO A 33 -2.77 4.55 8.66
CA PRO A 33 -1.41 5.07 8.66
C PRO A 33 -1.19 6.32 7.81
N LEU A 34 -2.08 6.60 6.87
CA LEU A 34 -1.90 7.62 5.85
C LEU A 34 -3.05 8.62 5.87
N GLU A 35 -2.69 9.90 5.78
CA GLU A 35 -3.58 11.03 5.54
C GLU A 35 -3.44 11.46 4.07
N PHE A 36 -4.55 11.91 3.47
CA PHE A 36 -4.62 12.25 2.06
C PHE A 36 -5.11 13.67 1.89
N ARG A 37 -4.38 14.44 1.10
CA ARG A 37 -4.69 15.85 0.83
C ARG A 37 -4.69 16.08 -0.67
N TYR A 38 -5.80 16.59 -1.19
CA TYR A 38 -5.90 16.97 -2.58
C TYR A 38 -5.13 18.28 -2.83
N ILE A 39 -4.25 18.27 -3.83
CA ILE A 39 -3.40 19.41 -4.18
C ILE A 39 -3.87 20.08 -5.47
N GLY A 40 -4.37 19.31 -6.43
CA GLY A 40 -4.84 19.85 -7.71
C GLY A 40 -5.00 18.80 -8.80
N GLN A 41 -5.28 19.26 -10.01
CA GLN A 41 -5.28 18.48 -11.23
C GLN A 41 -4.02 18.81 -12.04
N GLY A 42 -3.39 17.80 -12.63
CA GLY A 42 -2.34 17.98 -13.62
C GLY A 42 -2.90 18.06 -15.04
N THR A 43 -2.01 18.10 -16.03
CA THR A 43 -2.40 18.17 -17.45
C THR A 43 -3.01 16.85 -17.91
N THR A 44 -4.13 16.93 -18.62
CA THR A 44 -4.78 15.78 -19.24
C THR A 44 -3.82 15.04 -20.17
N SER A 45 -3.75 13.72 -20.00
CA SER A 45 -2.91 12.84 -20.83
C SER A 45 -3.78 11.77 -21.49
N ARG A 46 -3.55 11.53 -22.78
CA ARG A 46 -4.09 10.34 -23.45
C ARG A 46 -3.22 9.16 -23.06
N GLN A 47 -3.83 8.10 -22.53
CA GLN A 47 -3.13 6.86 -22.24
C GLN A 47 -3.84 5.71 -22.94
N MET A 48 -3.04 4.82 -23.52
CA MET A 48 -3.52 3.56 -24.06
C MET A 48 -3.59 2.57 -22.90
N ILE A 49 -4.79 2.18 -22.52
CA ILE A 49 -4.99 1.16 -21.50
C ILE A 49 -5.06 -0.18 -22.25
N SER A 50 -4.00 -0.96 -22.14
CA SER A 50 -3.95 -2.33 -22.66
C SER A 50 -4.46 -3.30 -21.60
N MET A 51 -5.65 -3.86 -21.83
CA MET A 51 -6.14 -5.03 -21.11
C MET A 51 -5.99 -6.26 -22.02
N PRO A 52 -5.93 -7.49 -21.47
CA PRO A 52 -5.88 -8.70 -22.29
C PRO A 52 -7.05 -8.75 -23.29
N GLY A 53 -6.75 -8.62 -24.58
CA GLY A 53 -7.74 -8.63 -25.66
C GLY A 53 -8.49 -7.32 -25.90
N LEU A 54 -8.10 -6.20 -25.25
CA LEU A 54 -8.76 -4.91 -25.42
C LEU A 54 -7.76 -3.76 -25.25
N GLU A 55 -7.53 -3.01 -26.33
CA GLU A 55 -6.79 -1.75 -26.28
C GLU A 55 -7.80 -0.61 -26.40
N MET A 56 -7.84 0.25 -25.38
CA MET A 56 -8.69 1.44 -25.39
C MET A 56 -7.85 2.68 -25.13
N GLU A 57 -7.98 3.67 -26.01
CA GLU A 57 -7.48 5.01 -25.74
C GLU A 57 -8.45 5.70 -24.77
N GLN A 58 -7.96 6.09 -23.59
CA GLN A 58 -8.71 6.87 -22.63
C GLN A 58 -8.00 8.19 -22.34
N ILE A 59 -8.80 9.25 -22.25
CA ILE A 59 -8.34 10.56 -21.80
C ILE A 59 -8.40 10.53 -20.26
N LEU A 60 -7.25 10.63 -19.62
CA LEU A 60 -7.12 10.58 -18.16
C LEU A 60 -6.63 11.93 -17.64
N VAL A 61 -7.23 12.38 -16.54
CA VAL A 61 -6.84 13.58 -15.80
C VAL A 61 -6.15 13.13 -14.51
N PRO A 62 -4.87 13.48 -14.30
CA PRO A 62 -4.17 13.13 -13.08
C PRO A 62 -4.62 14.03 -11.91
N PHE A 63 -5.12 13.42 -10.84
CA PHE A 63 -5.39 14.10 -9.57
C PHE A 63 -4.17 13.98 -8.68
N ILE A 64 -3.54 15.11 -8.38
CA ILE A 64 -2.33 15.19 -7.57
C ILE A 64 -2.75 15.16 -6.10
N ILE A 65 -2.37 14.09 -5.41
CA ILE A 65 -2.69 13.83 -4.01
C ILE A 65 -1.39 13.80 -3.23
N GLU A 66 -1.32 14.62 -2.19
CA GLU A 66 -0.28 14.49 -1.18
C GLU A 66 -0.70 13.45 -0.16
N VAL A 67 0.18 12.48 0.08
CA VAL A 67 -0.01 11.40 1.04
C VAL A 67 0.97 11.63 2.18
N ARG A 68 0.45 11.80 3.39
CA ARG A 68 1.25 12.00 4.59
C ARG A 68 1.23 10.74 5.44
N ASN A 69 2.40 10.27 5.83
CA ASN A 69 2.55 9.17 6.78
C ASN A 69 2.44 9.72 8.21
N THR A 70 1.53 9.17 9.02
CA THR A 70 1.34 9.58 10.42
C THR A 70 2.14 8.72 11.41
N ARG A 71 2.90 7.73 10.90
CA ARG A 71 3.56 6.70 11.71
C ARG A 71 5.08 6.93 11.83
N PRO A 72 5.71 6.44 12.93
CA PRO A 72 7.16 6.52 13.16
C PRO A 72 7.99 5.54 12.32
N TYR A 73 7.39 4.91 11.31
CA TYR A 73 8.06 3.94 10.45
C TYR A 73 7.60 4.11 8.99
N PRO A 74 8.41 3.70 7.99
CA PRO A 74 8.06 3.90 6.60
C PRO A 74 6.96 2.94 6.14
N ILE A 75 6.11 3.42 5.23
CA ILE A 75 4.92 2.71 4.74
C ILE A 75 4.88 2.74 3.22
N TYR A 76 4.63 1.59 2.61
CA TYR A 76 4.35 1.51 1.19
C TYR A 76 2.85 1.75 0.96
N LEU A 77 2.55 2.65 0.03
CA LEU A 77 1.24 2.75 -0.58
C LEU A 77 1.19 1.75 -1.74
N TRP A 78 0.34 0.72 -1.64
CA TRP A 78 0.25 -0.34 -2.64
C TRP A 78 -0.76 -0.01 -3.73
N GLU A 79 -1.92 0.46 -3.29
CA GLU A 79 -3.05 0.79 -4.16
C GLU A 79 -3.79 1.98 -3.54
N LEU A 80 -4.25 2.91 -4.37
CA LEU A 80 -5.09 4.03 -3.97
C LEU A 80 -6.19 4.22 -5.00
N SER A 81 -7.42 4.32 -4.54
CA SER A 81 -8.59 4.60 -5.36
C SER A 81 -9.34 5.78 -4.77
N LEU A 82 -9.73 6.71 -5.63
CA LEU A 82 -10.69 7.76 -5.28
C LEU A 82 -12.08 7.16 -5.34
N VAL A 83 -12.82 7.23 -4.25
CA VAL A 83 -14.19 6.69 -4.13
C VAL A 83 -15.12 7.73 -3.54
N GLU A 84 -16.44 7.56 -3.70
CA GLU A 84 -17.40 8.40 -3.00
C GLU A 84 -17.47 8.08 -1.50
N LYS A 85 -17.55 9.11 -0.65
CA LYS A 85 -17.75 8.96 0.80
C LYS A 85 -19.06 8.22 1.12
N ARG A 86 -20.13 8.48 0.35
CA ARG A 86 -21.46 7.91 0.58
C ARG A 86 -21.53 6.45 0.14
N ASP A 87 -20.82 6.10 -0.92
CA ASP A 87 -20.76 4.74 -1.45
C ASP A 87 -19.33 4.38 -1.91
N PRO A 88 -18.54 3.73 -1.05
CA PRO A 88 -17.17 3.32 -1.37
C PRO A 88 -17.06 2.23 -2.45
N SER A 89 -18.19 1.70 -2.95
CA SER A 89 -18.20 0.79 -4.09
C SER A 89 -18.06 1.54 -5.43
N ILE A 90 -18.39 2.84 -5.45
CA ILE A 90 -18.26 3.72 -6.61
C ILE A 90 -16.84 4.31 -6.63
N GLY A 91 -16.00 3.78 -7.53
CA GLY A 91 -14.64 4.26 -7.77
C GLY A 91 -14.56 5.22 -8.95
N HIS A 92 -13.79 6.29 -8.79
CA HIS A 92 -13.65 7.39 -9.74
C HIS A 92 -12.26 7.55 -10.32
N GLY A 93 -11.23 7.10 -9.60
CA GLY A 93 -9.86 7.16 -10.04
C GLY A 93 -9.01 6.11 -9.38
N HIS A 94 -7.90 5.78 -10.03
CA HIS A 94 -7.00 4.74 -9.54
C HIS A 94 -5.55 5.15 -9.67
N TYR A 95 -4.80 4.92 -8.60
CA TYR A 95 -3.36 4.83 -8.56
C TYR A 95 -3.02 3.38 -8.23
N ARG A 96 -2.26 2.74 -9.10
CA ARG A 96 -1.77 1.39 -8.88
C ARG A 96 -0.28 1.33 -9.15
N VAL A 97 0.46 0.74 -8.22
CA VAL A 97 1.90 0.49 -8.35
C VAL A 97 2.19 -0.69 -9.28
N ILE A 98 1.16 -1.44 -9.68
CA ILE A 98 1.30 -2.63 -10.51
C ILE A 98 1.01 -2.27 -11.97
N GLU A 99 1.99 -2.51 -12.84
CA GLU A 99 1.79 -2.48 -14.29
C GLU A 99 1.52 -3.91 -14.77
N PHE A 100 0.47 -4.08 -15.57
CA PHE A 100 0.21 -5.34 -16.26
C PHE A 100 1.17 -5.46 -17.44
N VAL A 101 1.93 -6.56 -17.49
CA VAL A 101 2.78 -6.87 -18.63
C VAL A 101 1.99 -7.76 -19.60
N PRO A 102 2.13 -7.61 -20.93
CA PRO A 102 1.39 -8.39 -21.93
C PRO A 102 1.46 -9.91 -21.77
N SER A 103 2.47 -10.43 -21.06
CA SER A 103 2.64 -11.86 -20.76
C SER A 103 1.75 -12.39 -19.62
N GLY A 104 0.79 -11.59 -19.12
CA GLY A 104 -0.05 -11.96 -17.97
C GLY A 104 0.68 -11.89 -16.63
N GLY A 105 1.91 -11.34 -16.61
CA GLY A 105 2.69 -11.09 -15.41
C GLY A 105 2.39 -9.73 -14.79
N TYR A 106 2.57 -9.62 -13.47
CA TYR A 106 2.49 -8.37 -12.73
C TYR A 106 3.91 -7.88 -12.44
N VAL A 107 4.25 -6.67 -12.86
CA VAL A 107 5.49 -6.01 -12.43
C VAL A 107 5.11 -4.91 -11.45
N GLU A 108 5.50 -5.09 -10.19
CA GLU A 108 5.43 -4.04 -9.18
C GLU A 108 6.45 -2.97 -9.55
N LYS A 109 6.01 -1.77 -9.94
CA LYS A 109 6.93 -0.63 -10.10
C LYS A 109 7.55 -0.34 -8.74
N PRO A 110 8.88 -0.18 -8.64
CA PRO A 110 9.51 0.12 -7.37
C PRO A 110 9.11 1.54 -6.93
N VAL A 111 8.15 1.64 -6.01
CA VAL A 111 7.79 2.89 -5.36
C VAL A 111 8.52 2.96 -4.02
N PRO A 112 9.28 4.04 -3.74
CA PRO A 112 9.92 4.20 -2.45
C PRO A 112 8.84 4.29 -1.35
N PRO A 113 9.10 3.74 -0.14
CA PRO A 113 8.16 3.88 0.95
C PRO A 113 8.05 5.35 1.35
N ILE A 114 6.86 5.76 1.79
CA ILE A 114 6.63 7.08 2.37
C ILE A 114 7.40 7.11 3.71
N PRO A 115 8.34 8.04 3.91
CA PRO A 115 9.19 8.05 5.09
C PRO A 115 8.38 8.28 6.37
N PRO A 116 8.93 7.93 7.55
CA PRO A 116 8.30 8.21 8.84
C PRO A 116 7.93 9.69 8.96
N TYR A 117 6.69 9.98 9.33
CA TYR A 117 6.17 11.36 9.44
C TYR A 117 6.29 12.23 8.19
N GLY A 118 6.69 11.64 7.06
CA GLY A 118 6.95 12.37 5.83
C GLY A 118 5.77 12.36 4.87
N THR A 119 6.00 12.95 3.72
CA THR A 119 4.99 13.12 2.66
C THR A 119 5.49 12.58 1.34
N ALA A 120 4.58 12.10 0.51
CA ALA A 120 4.81 11.75 -0.89
C ALA A 120 3.71 12.35 -1.75
N ARG A 121 3.99 12.62 -3.03
CA ARG A 121 2.97 13.00 -4.00
C ARG A 121 2.68 11.82 -4.90
N VAL A 122 1.40 11.55 -5.11
CA VAL A 122 0.91 10.48 -5.97
C VAL A 122 -0.14 11.04 -6.91
N GLU A 123 -0.24 10.45 -8.09
CA GLU A 123 -1.21 10.84 -9.10
C GLU A 123 -2.26 9.74 -9.24
N ALA A 124 -3.50 10.05 -8.88
CA ALA A 124 -4.63 9.16 -9.17
C ALA A 124 -5.20 9.52 -10.54
N LEU A 125 -5.22 8.57 -11.47
CA LEU A 125 -5.73 8.81 -12.81
C LEU A 125 -7.26 8.68 -12.80
N VAL A 126 -7.95 9.73 -13.25
CA VAL A 126 -9.40 9.82 -13.31
C VAL A 126 -9.82 9.97 -14.78
N PRO A 127 -10.79 9.19 -15.29
CA PRO A 127 -11.31 9.39 -16.64
C PRO A 127 -11.90 10.80 -16.80
N ASP A 128 -11.52 11.50 -17.88
CA ASP A 128 -11.95 12.88 -18.15
C ASP A 128 -13.48 13.05 -18.13
N ALA A 129 -14.20 12.06 -18.66
CA ALA A 129 -15.67 12.03 -18.66
C ALA A 129 -16.30 12.03 -17.25
N SER A 130 -15.57 11.59 -16.23
CA SER A 130 -16.01 11.58 -14.83
C SER A 130 -15.74 12.92 -14.13
N VAL A 131 -14.74 13.70 -14.58
CA VAL A 131 -14.27 14.92 -13.90
C VAL A 131 -15.38 15.94 -13.64
N PRO A 132 -16.28 16.28 -14.59
CA PRO A 132 -17.33 17.25 -14.35
C PRO A 132 -18.36 16.82 -13.29
N ARG A 133 -18.44 15.53 -12.98
CA ARG A 133 -19.39 14.96 -12.01
C ARG A 133 -18.79 14.83 -10.61
N LEU A 134 -17.49 15.05 -10.47
CA LEU A 134 -16.78 14.84 -9.21
C LEU A 134 -16.91 16.05 -8.30
N ASP A 135 -17.61 15.86 -7.18
CA ASP A 135 -17.49 16.75 -6.04
C ASP A 135 -16.30 16.31 -5.18
N ILE A 136 -15.19 17.06 -5.25
CA ILE A 136 -13.96 16.78 -4.50
C ILE A 136 -14.24 16.69 -2.99
N ALA A 137 -15.17 17.48 -2.46
CA ALA A 137 -15.52 17.46 -1.04
C ALA A 137 -16.21 16.15 -0.62
N SER A 138 -16.81 15.44 -1.57
CA SER A 138 -17.46 14.15 -1.39
C SER A 138 -16.53 12.95 -1.57
N LEU A 139 -15.27 13.15 -1.99
CA LEU A 139 -14.33 12.07 -2.26
C LEU A 139 -13.62 11.55 -1.00
N ALA A 140 -13.41 10.24 -0.98
CA ALA A 140 -12.56 9.54 -0.02
C ALA A 140 -11.45 8.78 -0.75
N SER A 141 -10.38 8.50 -0.02
CA SER A 141 -9.27 7.67 -0.46
C SER A 141 -9.44 6.26 0.10
N LYS A 142 -9.76 5.30 -0.76
CA LYS A 142 -9.70 3.88 -0.44
C LYS A 142 -8.31 3.39 -0.81
N TYR A 143 -7.56 2.82 0.12
CA TYR A 143 -6.18 2.47 -0.14
C TYR A 143 -5.76 1.17 0.55
N ASP A 144 -4.81 0.49 -0.08
CA ASP A 144 -4.11 -0.65 0.50
C ASP A 144 -2.69 -0.20 0.86
N SER A 145 -2.26 -0.45 2.09
CA SER A 145 -0.93 -0.07 2.58
C SER A 145 -0.22 -1.24 3.26
N ILE A 146 1.12 -1.19 3.27
CA ILE A 146 1.93 -2.20 3.95
C ILE A 146 3.16 -1.56 4.58
N SER A 147 3.39 -1.80 5.87
CA SER A 147 4.60 -1.33 6.55
C SER A 147 5.84 -2.02 5.98
N VAL A 148 7.00 -1.36 6.04
CA VAL A 148 8.27 -1.99 5.62
C VAL A 148 8.53 -3.29 6.38
N THR A 149 8.20 -3.33 7.68
CA THR A 149 8.33 -4.53 8.52
C THR A 149 7.47 -5.67 8.00
N LYS A 150 6.19 -5.41 7.71
CA LYS A 150 5.25 -6.40 7.17
C LYS A 150 5.67 -6.87 5.77
N LYS A 151 6.15 -5.97 4.90
CA LYS A 151 6.70 -6.33 3.57
C LYS A 151 7.96 -7.21 3.67
N ARG A 152 8.84 -6.95 4.64
CA ARG A 152 9.99 -7.84 4.93
C ARG A 152 9.54 -9.19 5.45
N GLY A 153 8.58 -9.22 6.38
CA GLY A 153 7.96 -10.46 6.87
C GLY A 153 7.36 -11.29 5.73
N GLN A 154 6.61 -10.65 4.83
CA GLN A 154 6.06 -11.28 3.63
C GLN A 154 7.15 -11.91 2.75
N ARG A 155 8.28 -11.24 2.53
CA ARG A 155 9.41 -11.81 1.77
C ARG A 155 9.99 -13.06 2.45
N VAL A 156 10.15 -13.04 3.77
CA VAL A 156 10.63 -14.20 4.53
C VAL A 156 9.62 -15.35 4.45
N CYS A 157 8.32 -15.07 4.59
CA CYS A 157 7.26 -16.08 4.45
C CYS A 157 7.23 -16.67 3.02
N LEU A 158 7.36 -15.84 1.99
CA LEU A 158 7.40 -16.32 0.60
C LEU A 158 8.62 -17.18 0.32
N TRP A 159 9.80 -16.76 0.81
CA TRP A 159 11.02 -17.56 0.72
C TRP A 159 10.86 -18.92 1.41
N PHE A 160 10.33 -18.93 2.64
CA PHE A 160 10.08 -20.15 3.40
C PHE A 160 9.06 -21.06 2.69
N ASN A 161 7.98 -20.49 2.16
CA ASN A 161 6.98 -21.26 1.42
C ASN A 161 7.54 -21.87 0.14
N ASN A 162 8.37 -21.13 -0.59
CA ASN A 162 9.03 -21.67 -1.77
C ASN A 162 9.98 -22.81 -1.41
N MET A 163 10.76 -22.64 -0.34
CA MET A 163 11.65 -23.69 0.19
C MET A 163 10.86 -24.95 0.59
N VAL A 164 9.77 -24.81 1.34
CA VAL A 164 8.93 -25.95 1.76
C VAL A 164 8.23 -26.60 0.57
N TRP A 165 7.75 -25.82 -0.39
CA TRP A 165 7.13 -26.35 -1.61
C TRP A 165 8.10 -27.23 -2.40
N HIS A 166 9.35 -26.78 -2.58
CA HIS A 166 10.38 -27.60 -3.23
C HIS A 166 10.69 -28.91 -2.49
N LEU A 167 10.55 -28.93 -1.16
CA LEU A 167 10.83 -30.13 -0.36
C LEU A 167 9.64 -31.09 -0.24
N THR A 168 8.42 -30.57 -0.25
CA THR A 168 7.22 -31.34 0.15
C THR A 168 6.12 -31.37 -0.90
N GLY A 169 6.15 -30.48 -1.89
CA GLY A 169 5.04 -30.25 -2.83
C GLY A 169 3.87 -29.45 -2.25
N TYR A 170 3.93 -29.03 -0.98
CA TYR A 170 2.86 -28.29 -0.31
C TYR A 170 3.23 -26.82 -0.06
N THR A 171 2.21 -25.95 -0.07
CA THR A 171 2.36 -24.53 0.31
C THR A 171 1.93 -24.33 1.77
N VAL A 172 2.75 -23.64 2.55
CA VAL A 172 2.48 -23.41 3.97
C VAL A 172 1.92 -22.00 4.19
N GLY A 173 0.59 -21.87 4.10
CA GLY A 173 -0.12 -20.67 4.51
C GLY A 173 -0.13 -19.50 3.52
N LYS A 174 -0.89 -18.47 3.88
CA LYS A 174 -1.13 -17.28 3.05
C LYS A 174 -0.09 -16.20 3.35
N SER A 175 0.35 -15.49 2.32
CA SER A 175 1.16 -14.28 2.50
C SER A 175 0.36 -13.21 3.27
N PRO A 176 1.02 -12.42 4.13
CA PRO A 176 0.41 -11.25 4.73
C PRO A 176 -0.21 -10.36 3.65
N GLN A 177 -1.49 -10.05 3.80
CA GLN A 177 -2.19 -9.16 2.88
C GLN A 177 -1.96 -7.70 3.28
N PRO A 178 -1.90 -6.75 2.32
CA PRO A 178 -1.96 -5.32 2.61
C PRO A 178 -3.16 -4.99 3.49
N ASP A 179 -3.01 -3.97 4.35
CA ASP A 179 -4.11 -3.48 5.16
C ASP A 179 -4.93 -2.49 4.32
N ARG A 180 -6.23 -2.74 4.25
CA ARG A 180 -7.19 -1.93 3.49
C ARG A 180 -7.83 -0.90 4.39
N HIS A 181 -7.83 0.35 3.95
CA HIS A 181 -8.35 1.49 4.67
C HIS A 181 -9.20 2.40 3.78
N ILE A 182 -10.04 3.20 4.43
CA ILE A 182 -10.75 4.32 3.81
C ILE A 182 -10.45 5.53 4.68
N ALA A 183 -9.91 6.59 4.07
CA ALA A 183 -9.63 7.85 4.72
C ALA A 183 -10.33 9.01 3.98
N PRO A 184 -10.77 10.06 4.68
CA PRO A 184 -11.29 11.25 4.03
C PRO A 184 -10.17 11.91 3.20
N LEU A 185 -10.53 12.46 2.05
CA LEU A 185 -9.64 13.31 1.27
C LEU A 185 -9.80 14.75 1.77
N GLU A 186 -8.73 15.33 2.31
CA GLU A 186 -8.73 16.72 2.75
C GLU A 186 -8.66 17.65 1.54
N TYR A 187 -9.57 18.62 1.49
CA TYR A 187 -9.64 19.63 0.45
C TYR A 187 -9.46 21.01 1.09
N HIS A 188 -8.37 21.69 0.74
CA HIS A 188 -8.24 23.11 1.04
C HIS A 188 -8.63 23.89 -0.20
N ALA A 189 -9.80 24.53 -0.17
CA ALA A 189 -10.09 25.59 -1.11
C ALA A 189 -9.00 26.64 -0.93
N GLY A 190 -8.12 26.80 -1.92
CA GLY A 190 -7.14 27.89 -1.92
C GLY A 190 -7.90 29.21 -1.71
N LYS A 191 -7.55 29.93 -0.65
CA LYS A 191 -8.03 31.29 -0.43
C LYS A 191 -7.30 32.25 -1.35
#